data_AF-A0A2V9QZL0-F1
#
_entry.id   AF-A0A2V9QZL0-F1
#
_cell.length_a   1.000
_cell.length_b   1.000
_cell.length_c   1.000
_cell.angle_alpha   90.00
_cell.angle_beta   90.00
_cell.angle_gamma   90.00
#
_symmetry.space_group_name_H-M   'P 1'
#
loop_
_entity.id
_entity.type
_entity.pdbx_description
1 polymer ?
#
loop_
_entity_poly.entity_id
_entity_poly.type
_entity_poly.pdbx_seq_one_letter_code
_entity_poly.pdbx_strand_id
1 'polypeptide(L)' 'MRKRRVLLKALPPGFVDDLPDGDQRALLAAVGKLVALNGYDEDGRAELEFIDYEGVDHTIWVDPQFIDRNS' A
#
# COMPACT_ATOMS: atom_id res chain seq x y z
N MET A 1 -10.44 2.93 -17.00
CA MET A 1 -11.23 2.34 -15.89
C MET A 1 -10.81 3.00 -14.59
N ARG A 2 -11.72 3.30 -13.67
CA ARG A 2 -11.36 3.87 -12.36
C ARG A 2 -10.95 2.74 -11.42
N LYS A 3 -9.69 2.71 -10.95
CA LYS A 3 -9.22 1.73 -9.97
C LYS A 3 -10.02 1.88 -8.67
N ARG A 4 -10.38 0.75 -8.04
CA ARG A 4 -11.01 0.76 -6.71
C ARG A 4 -9.99 1.28 -5.71
N ARG A 5 -10.43 2.03 -4.69
CA ARG A 5 -9.56 2.51 -3.62
C ARG A 5 -9.87 1.79 -2.32
N VAL A 6 -8.85 1.59 -1.50
CA VAL A 6 -8.94 0.99 -0.17
C VAL A 6 -8.08 1.78 0.80
N LEU A 7 -8.46 1.81 2.07
CA LEU A 7 -7.67 2.44 3.12
C LEU A 7 -6.54 1.49 3.53
N LEU A 8 -5.29 1.92 3.42
CA LEU A 8 -4.17 1.20 4.01
C LEU A 8 -4.13 1.50 5.51
N LYS A 9 -4.55 0.56 6.37
CA LYS A 9 -4.69 0.81 7.81
C LYS A 9 -3.36 0.78 8.54
N ALA A 10 -2.48 -0.15 8.15
CA ALA A 10 -1.18 -0.38 8.74
C ALA A 10 -0.31 -1.20 7.77
N LEU A 11 0.96 -1.34 8.09
CA LEU A 11 1.88 -2.26 7.43
C LEU A 11 2.21 -3.42 8.36
N PRO A 12 2.58 -4.60 7.82
CA PRO A 12 3.12 -5.69 8.63
C PRO A 12 4.33 -5.24 9.46
N PRO A 13 4.54 -5.80 10.67
CA PRO A 13 5.78 -5.58 11.41
C PRO A 13 6.99 -5.98 10.57
N GLY A 14 8.03 -5.14 10.56
CA GLY A 14 9.25 -5.40 9.78
C GLY A 14 9.17 -5.07 8.29
N PHE A 15 8.01 -4.64 7.79
CA PHE A 15 7.78 -4.50 6.34
C PHE A 15 8.69 -3.47 5.66
N VAL A 16 9.16 -2.47 6.40
CA VAL A 16 9.97 -1.35 5.87
C VAL A 16 11.42 -1.40 6.32
N ASP A 17 11.78 -2.32 7.21
CA ASP A 17 13.03 -2.25 7.97
C ASP A 17 14.29 -2.32 7.10
N ASP A 18 14.22 -3.05 5.98
CA ASP A 18 15.34 -3.24 5.04
C ASP A 18 15.25 -2.31 3.80
N LEU A 19 14.29 -1.39 3.77
CA LEU A 19 14.11 -0.48 2.64
C LEU A 19 14.97 0.78 2.77
N PRO A 20 15.36 1.43 1.65
CA PRO A 20 15.96 2.75 1.69
C PRO A 20 15.08 3.77 2.41
N ASP A 21 15.67 4.74 3.11
CA ASP A 21 14.95 5.75 3.90
C ASP A 21 13.82 6.47 3.13
N GLY A 22 14.00 6.68 1.82
CA GLY A 22 12.99 7.29 0.95
C GLY A 22 11.73 6.44 0.87
N ASP A 23 11.89 5.17 0.58
CA ASP A 23 10.79 4.20 0.44
C ASP A 23 10.10 3.96 1.78
N GLN A 24 10.87 3.91 2.89
CA GLN A 24 10.29 3.84 4.23
C GLN A 24 9.36 5.02 4.49
N ARG A 25 9.80 6.25 4.19
CA ARG A 25 8.97 7.46 4.36
C ARG A 25 7.73 7.43 3.46
N ALA A 26 7.88 7.03 2.20
CA ALA A 26 6.76 6.94 1.26
C ALA A 26 5.69 5.97 1.77
N LEU A 27 6.09 4.77 2.21
CA LEU A 27 5.19 3.73 2.72
C LEU A 27 4.52 4.15 4.02
N LEU A 28 5.27 4.67 4.98
CA LEU A 28 4.71 5.17 6.24
C LEU A 28 3.74 6.34 6.01
N ALA A 29 4.00 7.20 5.03
CA ALA A 29 3.10 8.29 4.66
C ALA A 29 1.85 7.82 3.91
N ALA A 30 1.83 6.62 3.33
CA ALA A 30 0.67 6.03 2.69
C ALA A 30 -0.29 5.37 3.70
N VAL A 31 0.20 4.98 4.88
CA VAL A 31 -0.64 4.48 5.98
C VAL A 31 -1.66 5.55 6.40
N GLY A 32 -2.91 5.13 6.56
CA GLY A 32 -4.04 6.00 6.84
C GLY A 32 -4.62 6.72 5.61
N LYS A 33 -4.14 6.43 4.39
CA LYS A 33 -4.64 7.00 3.15
C LYS A 33 -5.34 5.99 2.26
N LEU A 34 -6.21 6.49 1.39
CA LEU A 34 -6.79 5.72 0.31
C LEU A 34 -5.77 5.49 -0.80
N VAL A 35 -5.45 4.23 -1.08
CA VAL A 35 -4.54 3.79 -2.15
C VAL A 35 -5.28 2.98 -3.20
N ALA A 36 -4.74 2.84 -4.41
CA ALA A 36 -5.37 2.07 -5.46
C ALA A 36 -5.22 0.57 -5.19
N LEU A 37 -6.30 -0.20 -5.30
CA LEU A 37 -6.29 -1.65 -5.28
C LEU A 37 -6.25 -2.15 -6.72
N ASN A 38 -5.13 -2.76 -7.11
CA ASN A 38 -4.93 -3.33 -8.44
C ASN A 38 -5.57 -4.71 -8.56
N GLY A 39 -5.48 -5.53 -7.51
CA GLY A 39 -6.01 -6.88 -7.51
C GLY A 39 -5.57 -7.68 -6.29
N TYR A 40 -5.65 -9.00 -6.44
CA TYR A 40 -5.14 -9.97 -5.49
C TYR A 40 -4.24 -10.95 -6.25
N ASP A 41 -3.12 -11.35 -5.64
CA ASP A 41 -2.25 -12.39 -6.20
C ASP A 41 -2.78 -13.81 -5.89
N GLU A 42 -2.02 -14.84 -6.32
CA GLU A 42 -2.39 -16.24 -6.13
C GLU A 42 -2.45 -16.65 -4.65
N ASP A 43 -1.71 -15.95 -3.78
CA ASP A 43 -1.70 -16.15 -2.32
C ASP A 43 -2.79 -15.32 -1.61
N GLY A 44 -3.58 -14.54 -2.35
CA GLY A 44 -4.65 -13.70 -1.82
C GLY A 44 -4.19 -12.38 -1.21
N ARG A 45 -2.95 -11.95 -1.42
CA ARG A 45 -2.45 -10.65 -0.98
C ARG A 45 -2.97 -9.55 -1.89
N ALA A 46 -3.38 -8.43 -1.29
CA ALA A 46 -3.82 -7.25 -2.02
C ALA A 46 -2.62 -6.52 -2.63
N GLU A 47 -2.66 -6.32 -3.95
CA GLU A 47 -1.71 -5.45 -4.65
C GLU A 47 -2.20 -4.01 -4.58
N LEU A 48 -1.41 -3.15 -3.93
CA LEU A 48 -1.71 -1.73 -3.74
C LEU A 48 -0.73 -0.86 -4.49
N GLU A 49 -1.24 0.19 -5.12
CA GLU A 49 -0.46 1.18 -5.86
C GLU A 49 -0.74 2.58 -5.34
N PHE A 50 0.31 3.38 -5.15
CA PHE A 50 0.21 4.78 -4.77
C PHE A 50 1.42 5.58 -5.27
N ILE A 51 1.23 6.90 -5.39
CA ILE A 51 2.29 7.84 -5.77
C ILE A 51 2.74 8.57 -4.52
N ASP A 52 4.04 8.65 -4.29
CA ASP A 52 4.59 9.43 -3.18
C ASP A 52 4.63 10.95 -3.48
N TYR A 53 5.22 11.71 -2.56
CA TYR A 53 5.31 13.17 -2.68
C TYR A 53 6.31 13.64 -3.74
N GLU A 54 7.23 12.78 -4.17
CA GLU A 54 8.22 13.06 -5.22
C GLU A 54 7.67 12.67 -6.61
N GLY A 55 6.47 12.10 -6.67
CA GLY A 55 5.85 11.64 -7.91
C GLY A 55 6.31 10.25 -8.34
N VAL A 56 6.91 9.49 -7.43
CA VAL A 56 7.36 8.11 -7.69
C VAL A 56 6.20 7.15 -7.42
N ASP A 57 5.97 6.24 -8.36
CA ASP A 57 4.98 5.17 -8.25
C ASP A 57 5.53 4.01 -7.39
N HIS A 58 4.77 3.63 -6.38
CA HIS A 58 5.07 2.51 -5.48
C HIS A 58 4.02 1.42 -5.62
N THR A 59 4.46 0.15 -5.57
CA THR A 59 3.57 -1.02 -5.53
C THR A 59 3.95 -1.93 -4.37
N ILE A 60 2.96 -2.36 -3.59
CA ILE A 60 3.15 -3.27 -2.46
C ILE A 60 2.12 -4.39 -2.44
N TRP A 61 2.48 -5.50 -1.81
CA TRP A 61 1.59 -6.63 -1.56
C TRP A 61 1.41 -6.80 -0.06
N VAL A 62 0.17 -6.71 0.41
CA VAL A 62 -0.18 -6.85 1.83
C VAL A 62 -1.33 -7.82 2.02
N ASP A 63 -1.35 -8.50 3.18
CA ASP A 63 -2.51 -9.31 3.55
C ASP A 63 -3.78 -8.43 3.65
N PRO A 64 -4.97 -8.93 3.24
CA PRO A 64 -6.20 -8.16 3.30
C PRO A 64 -6.56 -7.59 4.67
N GLN A 65 -6.04 -8.16 5.77
CA GLN A 65 -6.25 -7.63 7.11
C GLN A 65 -5.69 -6.21 7.30
N PHE A 66 -4.71 -5.80 6.48
CA PHE A 66 -4.07 -4.48 6.53
C PHE A 66 -4.84 -3.40 5.76
N ILE A 67 -5.92 -3.76 5.06
CA ILE A 67 -6.74 -2.81 4.31
C ILE A 67 -8.18 -2.72 4.82
N ASP A 68 -8.84 -1.60 4.53
CA ASP A 68 -10.29 -1.45 4.65
C ASP A 68 -10.91 -1.13 3.28
N ARG A 69 -12.02 -1.78 2.97
CA ARG A 69 -12.77 -1.59 1.73
C ARG A 69 -13.85 -0.50 1.85
N ASN A 70 -14.14 -0.03 3.06
CA ASN A 70 -15.10 1.03 3.34
C ASN A 70 -14.38 2.37 3.57
N SER A 71 -14.27 3.20 2.52
CA SER A 71 -14.12 4.65 2.67
C SER A 71 -14.70 5.38 1.47
#